data_AF-A0A8H6MA39-F1
#
_entry.id   AF-A0A8H6MA39-F1
#
_cell.length_a   1.000
_cell.length_b   1.000
_cell.length_c   1.000
_cell.angle_alpha   90.00
_cell.angle_beta   90.00
_cell.angle_gamma   90.00
#
_symmetry.space_group_name_H-M   'P 1'
#
loop_
_entity.id
_entity.type
_entity.pdbx_description
1 polymer ?
#
loop_
_entity_poly.entity_id
_entity_poly.type
_entity_poly.pdbx_seq_one_letter_code
_entity_poly.pdbx_strand_id
1 'polypeptide(L)'
;MVSREKSSAISQMFSAFSKRLTRAFGTNDSSKAVGSRCEEGNLGVLNPQSLAASTDKFAGTHHSAPFTSSSSGSTLHDLVPNSTPTKPREVYNGGYKDARCIRLRIACGGAGEQGLIGAWADAFIQFMVDDKHLEPFQVAWYLGDTTDSLGMLEEGCAAEKQCLSSGVATRRGHFLLVGPKSNPAALNREKDDVLTMFSKITAAGKADVASPPTSRSPVKFLSRFDKSATNIKESELFIKTGQAPWACNYSKWYHLYPEFPEQALRVSALLGEYTLTDRGALLTLVNNQKDGVLSPTNVGAMELLEVFKDGRDEGAQELLLPCHALLGAKVAAKDLDIAEAFLDWLTRFDGGRKVVREFKKCGEVLYDE
;
A
#
# COMPACT_ATOMS: atom_id res chain seq x y z
N MET A 1 -24.02 15.47 27.88
CA MET A 1 -23.30 14.48 28.71
C MET A 1 -23.03 13.15 27.98
N VAL A 2 -23.97 12.63 27.17
CA VAL A 2 -23.85 11.35 26.44
C VAL A 2 -22.73 11.26 25.37
N SER A 3 -22.26 12.41 24.83
CA SER A 3 -21.20 12.44 23.80
C SER A 3 -19.78 12.23 24.35
N ARG A 4 -19.50 12.65 25.61
CA ARG A 4 -18.17 12.49 26.23
C ARG A 4 -17.90 11.05 26.66
N GLU A 5 -18.93 10.31 27.06
CA GLU A 5 -18.79 8.91 27.48
C GLU A 5 -18.48 7.98 26.30
N LYS A 6 -19.05 8.22 25.11
CA LYS A 6 -18.74 7.45 23.90
C LYS A 6 -17.31 7.65 23.41
N SER A 7 -16.79 8.88 23.50
CA SER A 7 -15.40 9.18 23.15
C SER A 7 -14.39 8.53 24.11
N SER A 8 -14.74 8.44 25.40
CA SER A 8 -13.93 7.77 26.42
C SER A 8 -13.86 6.25 26.18
N ALA A 9 -14.98 5.62 25.85
CA ALA A 9 -15.04 4.18 25.57
C ALA A 9 -14.22 3.76 24.34
N ILE A 10 -14.23 4.58 23.28
CA ILE A 10 -13.42 4.35 22.07
C ILE A 10 -11.93 4.49 22.38
N SER A 11 -11.54 5.54 23.12
CA SER A 11 -10.14 5.74 23.52
C SER A 11 -9.62 4.61 24.44
N GLN A 12 -10.48 4.05 25.30
CA GLN A 12 -10.14 2.91 26.15
C GLN A 12 -10.00 1.62 25.33
N MET A 13 -10.82 1.40 24.31
CA MET A 13 -10.68 0.27 23.39
C MET A 13 -9.36 0.32 22.61
N PHE A 14 -8.96 1.48 22.10
CA PHE A 14 -7.67 1.65 21.42
C PHE A 14 -6.47 1.42 22.37
N SER A 15 -6.54 1.91 23.62
CA SER A 15 -5.50 1.67 24.62
C SER A 15 -5.40 0.19 25.01
N ALA A 16 -6.53 -0.51 25.14
CA ALA A 16 -6.57 -1.93 25.46
C ALA A 16 -6.06 -2.81 24.30
N PHE A 17 -6.37 -2.43 23.06
CA PHE A 17 -5.87 -3.08 21.85
C PHE A 17 -4.34 -2.91 21.71
N SER A 18 -3.83 -1.69 21.89
CA SER A 18 -2.40 -1.38 21.88
C SER A 18 -1.63 -2.16 22.96
N LYS A 19 -2.15 -2.19 24.21
CA LYS A 19 -1.54 -2.97 25.31
C LYS A 19 -1.53 -4.48 25.08
N ARG A 20 -2.55 -5.02 24.38
CA ARG A 20 -2.59 -6.45 24.01
C ARG A 20 -1.57 -6.77 22.92
N LEU A 21 -1.37 -5.87 21.95
CA LEU A 21 -0.29 -5.97 20.97
C LEU A 21 1.09 -5.96 21.65
N THR A 22 1.35 -5.04 22.59
CA THR A 22 2.65 -4.99 23.29
C THR A 22 2.92 -6.24 24.14
N ARG A 23 1.89 -6.86 24.74
CA ARG A 23 2.04 -8.12 25.49
C ARG A 23 2.25 -9.35 24.62
N ALA A 24 1.71 -9.36 23.40
CA ALA A 24 1.92 -10.46 22.46
C ALA A 24 3.36 -10.52 21.92
N PHE A 25 4.10 -9.42 22.02
CA PHE A 25 5.46 -9.27 21.47
C PHE A 25 6.54 -8.99 22.52
N GLY A 26 6.31 -9.38 23.78
CA GLY A 26 7.26 -9.17 24.88
C GLY A 26 8.52 -10.05 24.81
N THR A 27 9.64 -9.41 24.47
CA THR A 27 11.03 -9.59 24.95
C THR A 27 11.51 -11.02 25.27
N ASN A 28 12.25 -11.64 24.35
CA ASN A 28 13.23 -12.67 24.71
C ASN A 28 14.57 -12.00 24.99
N ASP A 29 14.93 -12.00 26.26
CA ASP A 29 16.25 -11.65 26.77
C ASP A 29 17.13 -12.92 26.69
N SER A 30 18.15 -12.89 25.83
CA SER A 30 19.17 -13.95 25.79
C SER A 30 20.54 -13.36 25.49
N SER A 31 21.08 -12.67 26.49
CA SER A 31 22.52 -12.51 26.64
C SER A 31 23.18 -13.89 26.80
N LYS A 32 24.05 -14.28 25.86
CA LYS A 32 25.27 -15.07 26.13
C LYS A 32 26.24 -15.00 24.95
N ALA A 33 27.40 -14.41 25.23
CA ALA A 33 28.55 -14.30 24.35
C ALA A 33 29.28 -15.62 24.18
N VAL A 34 29.78 -15.93 22.97
CA VAL A 34 30.99 -16.73 22.74
C VAL A 34 31.68 -16.29 21.44
N GLY A 35 32.88 -15.71 21.59
CA GLY A 35 34.13 -16.13 20.92
C GLY A 35 34.28 -16.12 19.39
N SER A 36 35.02 -15.11 18.91
CA SER A 36 35.96 -15.09 17.78
C SER A 36 36.49 -16.44 17.26
N ARG A 37 36.48 -16.64 15.93
CA ARG A 37 37.72 -16.86 15.12
C ARG A 37 37.46 -16.81 13.62
N CYS A 38 38.39 -16.18 12.90
CA CYS A 38 38.58 -16.30 11.45
C CYS A 38 39.08 -17.70 11.09
N GLU A 39 38.62 -18.26 9.96
CA GLU A 39 39.45 -19.08 9.08
C GLU A 39 38.82 -19.21 7.68
N GLU A 40 39.71 -19.25 6.68
CA GLU A 40 39.45 -19.34 5.25
C GLU A 40 38.96 -20.74 4.84
N GLY A 41 38.16 -20.82 3.77
CA GLY A 41 37.75 -22.09 3.17
C GLY A 41 37.15 -21.89 1.78
N ASN A 42 37.89 -22.32 0.78
CA ASN A 42 37.73 -22.05 -0.65
C ASN A 42 36.80 -23.06 -1.36
N LEU A 43 36.22 -22.63 -2.49
CA LEU A 43 35.78 -23.40 -3.68
C LEU A 43 34.65 -24.44 -3.58
N GLY A 44 33.63 -24.23 -4.44
CA GLY A 44 32.66 -25.26 -4.84
C GLY A 44 31.60 -24.76 -5.82
N VAL A 45 31.98 -24.62 -7.10
CA VAL A 45 31.10 -24.31 -8.23
C VAL A 45 30.20 -25.51 -8.55
N LEU A 46 28.88 -25.30 -8.73
CA LEU A 46 28.04 -26.22 -9.51
C LEU A 46 27.08 -25.44 -10.42
N ASN A 47 27.18 -25.75 -11.71
CA ASN A 47 26.38 -25.28 -12.84
C ASN A 47 25.13 -26.18 -13.02
N PRO A 48 24.01 -25.70 -13.58
CA PRO A 48 22.76 -26.44 -13.72
C PRO A 48 22.63 -27.07 -15.11
N GLN A 49 22.12 -28.30 -15.21
CA GLN A 49 21.38 -28.87 -16.36
C GLN A 49 21.12 -30.38 -16.17
N SER A 50 19.85 -30.78 -16.09
CA SER A 50 19.26 -31.98 -16.73
C SER A 50 17.78 -32.01 -16.34
N LEU A 51 16.87 -31.68 -17.27
CA LEU A 51 16.29 -32.46 -18.36
C LEU A 51 14.87 -32.91 -18.02
N ALA A 52 13.99 -32.60 -18.96
CA ALA A 52 12.57 -32.85 -19.00
C ALA A 52 12.18 -34.33 -19.14
N ALA A 53 10.89 -34.54 -18.90
CA ALA A 53 9.98 -35.50 -19.55
C ALA A 53 10.06 -36.97 -19.14
N SER A 54 8.93 -37.45 -18.57
CA SER A 54 8.30 -38.66 -19.08
C SER A 54 6.81 -38.67 -18.75
N THR A 55 6.01 -38.72 -19.82
CA THR A 55 4.58 -39.05 -19.87
C THR A 55 4.43 -40.55 -20.09
N ASP A 56 3.54 -41.23 -19.36
CA ASP A 56 2.39 -41.95 -19.94
C ASP A 56 1.61 -42.81 -18.91
N LYS A 57 0.27 -42.66 -18.99
CA LYS A 57 -0.85 -43.62 -18.89
C LYS A 57 -0.67 -44.98 -18.18
N PHE A 58 -1.63 -45.35 -17.32
CA PHE A 58 -2.85 -46.11 -17.69
C PHE A 58 -3.79 -46.36 -16.49
N ALA A 59 -5.04 -46.63 -16.81
CA ALA A 59 -6.23 -46.74 -15.97
C ALA A 59 -6.33 -47.96 -15.03
N GLY A 60 -7.23 -47.89 -14.03
CA GLY A 60 -7.90 -49.10 -13.50
C GLY A 60 -8.47 -49.06 -12.07
N THR A 61 -9.77 -48.76 -11.96
CA THR A 61 -10.80 -49.45 -11.13
C THR A 61 -10.84 -49.39 -9.59
N HIS A 62 -12.09 -49.25 -9.14
CA HIS A 62 -12.70 -49.22 -7.81
C HIS A 62 -12.24 -50.26 -6.76
N HIS A 63 -12.14 -49.83 -5.50
CA HIS A 63 -12.75 -50.52 -4.34
C HIS A 63 -12.87 -49.58 -3.13
N SER A 64 -13.94 -49.76 -2.36
CA SER A 64 -14.40 -48.93 -1.25
C SER A 64 -13.77 -49.30 0.10
N ALA A 65 -13.36 -48.27 0.87
CA ALA A 65 -13.30 -48.15 2.34
C ALA A 65 -12.31 -49.06 3.13
N PRO A 66 -11.68 -48.61 4.25
CA PRO A 66 -12.32 -47.84 5.32
C PRO A 66 -11.56 -46.59 5.83
N PHE A 67 -12.37 -45.74 6.47
CA PHE A 67 -12.01 -44.63 7.33
C PHE A 67 -11.01 -45.05 8.42
N THR A 68 -9.83 -44.43 8.45
CA THR A 68 -9.00 -44.35 9.65
C THR A 68 -8.60 -42.89 9.86
N SER A 69 -8.95 -42.40 11.05
CA SER A 69 -8.64 -41.08 11.56
C SER A 69 -7.14 -40.92 11.80
N SER A 70 -6.50 -39.99 11.10
CA SER A 70 -5.24 -39.40 11.55
C SER A 70 -5.41 -37.89 11.64
N SER A 71 -5.49 -37.44 12.89
CA SER A 71 -5.41 -36.05 13.29
C SER A 71 -3.99 -35.54 13.05
N SER A 72 -3.78 -34.75 12.00
CA SER A 72 -2.63 -33.85 11.89
C SER A 72 -3.18 -32.43 11.81
N GLY A 73 -3.19 -31.75 12.96
CA GLY A 73 -3.47 -30.32 13.02
C GLY A 73 -2.39 -29.57 12.26
N SER A 74 -2.73 -29.10 11.05
CA SER A 74 -1.91 -28.12 10.34
C SER A 74 -2.21 -26.74 10.94
N THR A 75 -1.34 -26.29 11.83
CA THR A 75 -1.29 -24.89 12.25
C THR A 75 -1.03 -24.00 11.02
N LEU A 76 -2.02 -23.19 10.68
CA LEU A 76 -1.97 -22.07 9.73
C LEU A 76 -1.04 -20.96 10.25
N HIS A 77 0.27 -21.22 10.31
CA HIS A 77 1.26 -20.23 10.78
C HIS A 77 2.39 -19.91 9.79
N ASP A 78 2.44 -20.51 8.60
CA ASP A 78 3.57 -20.33 7.67
C ASP A 78 3.17 -19.74 6.31
N LEU A 79 2.52 -18.57 6.31
CA LEU A 79 2.41 -17.73 5.10
C LEU A 79 2.69 -16.26 5.43
N VAL A 80 3.94 -15.96 5.82
CA VAL A 80 4.50 -14.61 5.67
C VAL A 80 5.95 -14.76 5.21
N PRO A 81 6.28 -14.54 3.93
CA PRO A 81 7.66 -14.31 3.56
C PRO A 81 8.02 -12.89 4.02
N ASN A 82 8.50 -12.77 5.26
CA ASN A 82 9.18 -11.57 5.76
C ASN A 82 10.59 -11.53 5.16
N SER A 83 10.70 -11.37 3.83
CA SER A 83 11.98 -11.07 3.18
C SER A 83 11.93 -9.62 2.72
N THR A 84 12.60 -8.73 3.47
CA THR A 84 12.81 -7.36 3.01
C THR A 84 13.50 -7.41 1.64
N PRO A 85 13.00 -6.67 0.63
CA PRO A 85 13.66 -6.58 -0.66
C PRO A 85 15.13 -6.21 -0.50
N THR A 86 16.02 -7.15 -0.80
CA THR A 86 17.48 -6.95 -0.69
C THR A 86 18.06 -6.20 -1.89
N LYS A 87 17.26 -5.98 -2.95
CA LYS A 87 17.65 -5.29 -4.18
C LYS A 87 16.72 -4.12 -4.46
N PRO A 88 17.25 -3.00 -4.96
CA PRO A 88 16.41 -1.89 -5.38
C PRO A 88 15.54 -2.29 -6.57
N ARG A 89 14.33 -1.73 -6.61
CA ARG A 89 13.42 -1.82 -7.74
C ARG A 89 13.98 -1.06 -8.95
N GLU A 90 14.47 0.16 -8.71
CA GLU A 90 15.14 0.99 -9.71
C GLU A 90 16.28 1.79 -9.07
N VAL A 91 17.25 2.20 -9.90
CA VAL A 91 18.38 3.05 -9.51
C VAL A 91 18.48 4.20 -10.49
N TYR A 92 18.49 5.42 -9.96
CA TYR A 92 18.48 6.67 -10.71
C TYR A 92 19.85 7.35 -10.60
N ASN A 93 20.22 8.10 -11.64
CA ASN A 93 21.54 8.71 -11.77
C ASN A 93 21.50 10.19 -12.21
N GLY A 94 20.33 10.82 -12.30
CA GLY A 94 20.20 12.24 -12.67
C GLY A 94 20.59 12.57 -14.10
N GLY A 95 20.80 11.55 -14.96
CA GLY A 95 21.36 11.72 -16.30
C GLY A 95 22.89 11.68 -16.38
N TYR A 96 23.59 11.53 -15.25
CA TYR A 96 25.05 11.45 -15.20
C TYR A 96 25.54 10.00 -15.39
N LYS A 97 26.28 9.75 -16.47
CA LYS A 97 26.73 8.40 -16.88
C LYS A 97 27.87 7.84 -16.01
N ASP A 98 28.57 8.72 -15.31
CA ASP A 98 29.71 8.45 -14.44
C ASP A 98 29.32 8.26 -12.97
N ALA A 99 28.04 8.45 -12.61
CA ALA A 99 27.53 8.14 -11.29
C ALA A 99 27.61 6.62 -11.01
N ARG A 100 28.43 6.23 -10.03
CA ARG A 100 28.73 4.80 -9.73
C ARG A 100 28.33 4.33 -8.35
N CYS A 101 28.06 5.24 -7.42
CA CYS A 101 27.87 4.93 -6.01
C CYS A 101 26.45 5.29 -5.55
N ILE A 102 25.72 4.33 -4.97
CA ILE A 102 24.45 4.62 -4.30
C ILE A 102 24.77 5.35 -2.98
N ARG A 103 24.27 6.58 -2.84
CA ARG A 103 24.42 7.43 -1.64
C ARG A 103 23.10 7.69 -0.93
N LEU A 104 21.97 7.38 -1.57
CA LEU A 104 20.64 7.52 -0.98
C LEU A 104 19.78 6.31 -1.34
N ARG A 105 19.02 5.81 -0.37
CA ARG A 105 18.09 4.68 -0.52
C ARG A 105 16.72 5.12 -0.03
N ILE A 106 15.70 5.03 -0.89
CA ILE A 106 14.34 5.49 -0.61
C ILE A 106 13.41 4.27 -0.67
N ALA A 107 12.63 4.04 0.37
CA ALA A 107 11.61 3.00 0.39
C ALA A 107 10.21 3.64 0.31
N CYS A 108 9.42 3.24 -0.67
CA CYS A 108 7.99 3.55 -0.72
C CYS A 108 7.25 2.69 -1.74
N GLY A 109 5.91 2.65 -1.61
CA GLY A 109 5.03 1.95 -2.54
C GLY A 109 4.57 2.87 -3.67
N GLY A 110 3.33 3.33 -3.57
CA GLY A 110 2.62 3.99 -4.68
C GLY A 110 3.36 5.15 -5.34
N ALA A 111 4.05 6.03 -4.61
CA ALA A 111 4.76 7.15 -5.24
C ALA A 111 5.92 6.71 -6.14
N GLY A 112 6.57 5.60 -5.82
CA GLY A 112 7.59 5.00 -6.67
C GLY A 112 6.97 4.37 -7.90
N GLU A 113 5.88 3.61 -7.74
CA GLU A 113 5.15 3.01 -8.87
C GLU A 113 4.59 4.05 -9.84
N GLN A 114 4.22 5.23 -9.33
CA GLN A 114 3.76 6.34 -10.16
C GLN A 114 4.90 7.07 -10.89
N GLY A 115 6.15 6.88 -10.48
CA GLY A 115 7.35 7.48 -11.05
C GLY A 115 7.86 8.74 -10.33
N LEU A 116 7.21 9.17 -9.25
CA LEU A 116 7.60 10.39 -8.52
C LEU A 116 8.95 10.21 -7.81
N ILE A 117 9.28 9.01 -7.33
CA ILE A 117 10.60 8.78 -6.72
C ILE A 117 11.72 8.94 -7.74
N GLY A 118 11.53 8.51 -8.98
CA GLY A 118 12.50 8.76 -10.06
C GLY A 118 12.66 10.24 -10.35
N ALA A 119 11.54 10.97 -10.49
CA ALA A 119 11.58 12.41 -10.71
C ALA A 119 12.26 13.18 -9.57
N TRP A 120 11.99 12.81 -8.31
CA TRP A 120 12.70 13.37 -7.15
C TRP A 120 14.18 13.01 -7.14
N ALA A 121 14.51 11.75 -7.40
CA ALA A 121 15.88 11.27 -7.41
C ALA A 121 16.73 12.02 -8.45
N ASP A 122 16.25 12.09 -9.68
CA ASP A 122 16.99 12.75 -10.76
C ASP A 122 17.16 14.24 -10.50
N ALA A 123 16.09 14.94 -10.11
CA ALA A 123 16.16 16.37 -9.80
C ALA A 123 17.05 16.67 -8.58
N PHE A 124 17.05 15.81 -7.57
CA PHE A 124 17.91 15.97 -6.40
C PHE A 124 19.38 15.71 -6.74
N ILE A 125 19.69 14.69 -7.54
CA ILE A 125 21.06 14.43 -8.01
C ILE A 125 21.56 15.65 -8.79
N GLN A 126 20.76 16.18 -9.72
CA GLN A 126 21.09 17.39 -10.47
C GLN A 126 21.36 18.60 -9.55
N PHE A 127 20.49 18.86 -8.58
CA PHE A 127 20.71 19.90 -7.58
C PHE A 127 22.04 19.73 -6.82
N MET A 128 22.35 18.50 -6.38
CA MET A 128 23.58 18.25 -5.62
C MET A 128 24.85 18.38 -6.49
N VAL A 129 24.79 18.01 -7.76
CA VAL A 129 25.91 18.13 -8.69
C VAL A 129 26.08 19.58 -9.17
N ASP A 130 25.01 20.20 -9.66
CA ASP A 130 25.07 21.49 -10.32
C ASP A 130 25.18 22.65 -9.32
N ASP A 131 24.38 22.63 -8.24
CA ASP A 131 24.31 23.74 -7.27
C ASP A 131 25.20 23.51 -6.05
N LYS A 132 25.47 22.26 -5.68
CA LYS A 132 26.33 21.92 -4.52
C LYS A 132 27.71 21.40 -4.91
N HIS A 133 27.97 21.18 -6.19
CA HIS A 133 29.27 20.75 -6.73
C HIS A 133 29.76 19.42 -6.14
N LEU A 134 28.85 18.49 -5.85
CA LEU A 134 29.21 17.13 -5.49
C LEU A 134 29.50 16.28 -6.73
N GLU A 135 30.34 15.27 -6.55
CA GLU A 135 30.50 14.21 -7.55
C GLU A 135 29.17 13.47 -7.80
N PRO A 136 28.86 13.10 -9.05
CA PRO A 136 27.64 12.36 -9.38
C PRO A 136 27.48 11.07 -8.57
N PHE A 137 26.28 10.84 -8.06
CA PHE A 137 25.91 9.65 -7.28
C PHE A 137 24.57 9.07 -7.74
N GLN A 138 24.23 7.91 -7.20
CA GLN A 138 23.01 7.20 -7.50
C GLN A 138 22.04 7.22 -6.32
N VAL A 139 20.75 7.23 -6.62
CA VAL A 139 19.65 7.08 -5.67
C VAL A 139 18.92 5.78 -5.99
N ALA A 140 18.76 4.91 -5.00
CA ALA A 140 18.12 3.61 -5.16
C ALA A 140 16.72 3.62 -4.55
N TRP A 141 15.72 3.18 -5.31
CA TRP A 141 14.35 3.02 -4.82
C TRP A 141 14.05 1.56 -4.50
N TYR A 142 13.49 1.31 -3.33
CA TYR A 142 13.01 0.01 -2.87
C TYR A 142 11.48 0.06 -2.81
N LEU A 143 10.85 -0.88 -3.51
CA LEU A 143 9.40 -1.06 -3.44
C LEU A 143 9.04 -1.69 -2.09
N GLY A 144 8.12 -1.07 -1.37
CA GLY A 144 7.59 -1.59 -0.12
C GLY A 144 6.36 -0.83 0.33
N ASP A 145 5.43 -1.50 1.00
CA ASP A 145 4.30 -0.81 1.64
C ASP A 145 4.78 0.00 2.88
N THR A 146 3.84 0.58 3.64
CA THR A 146 4.20 1.32 4.86
C THR A 146 4.92 0.44 5.88
N THR A 147 4.50 -0.82 6.03
CA THR A 147 5.11 -1.80 6.94
C THR A 147 6.51 -2.18 6.48
N ASP A 148 6.68 -2.49 5.20
CA ASP A 148 7.98 -2.82 4.61
C ASP A 148 8.94 -1.65 4.72
N SER A 149 8.47 -0.44 4.40
CA SER A 149 9.29 0.77 4.44
C SER A 149 9.73 1.09 5.87
N LEU A 150 8.84 0.92 6.87
CA LEU A 150 9.20 1.03 8.28
C LEU A 150 10.16 -0.09 8.70
N GLY A 151 9.96 -1.32 8.25
CA GLY A 151 10.87 -2.44 8.50
C GLY A 151 12.28 -2.19 7.96
N MET A 152 12.39 -1.54 6.79
CA MET A 152 13.67 -1.11 6.21
C MET A 152 14.33 0.03 7.01
N LEU A 153 13.54 0.82 7.75
CA LEU A 153 14.04 1.83 8.70
C LEU A 153 14.34 1.24 10.09
N GLU A 154 13.62 0.19 10.51
CA GLU A 154 13.63 -0.42 11.85
C GLU A 154 14.83 -1.34 12.16
N GLU A 155 15.91 -1.15 11.42
CA GLU A 155 17.19 -1.09 12.13
C GLU A 155 17.24 0.10 13.13
N GLY A 156 16.27 1.01 13.23
CA GLY A 156 16.05 1.86 14.43
C GLY A 156 14.66 2.51 14.53
N CYS A 157 13.85 2.10 15.52
CA CYS A 157 12.49 2.59 15.90
C CYS A 157 12.34 4.10 16.24
N ALA A 158 13.27 4.99 15.89
CA ALA A 158 13.18 6.41 16.25
C ALA A 158 12.47 7.31 15.21
N ALA A 159 12.19 6.78 14.01
CA ALA A 159 11.77 7.57 12.85
C ALA A 159 10.37 8.22 12.98
N GLU A 160 9.38 7.53 13.57
CA GLU A 160 7.99 8.01 13.60
C GLU A 160 7.80 9.23 14.52
N LYS A 161 8.44 9.25 15.71
CA LYS A 161 8.41 10.39 16.64
C LYS A 161 9.21 11.59 16.14
N GLN A 162 10.30 11.35 15.41
CA GLN A 162 11.17 12.42 14.90
C GLN A 162 10.54 13.15 13.71
N CYS A 163 9.63 12.50 12.96
CA CYS A 163 8.95 13.12 11.81
C CYS A 163 7.78 14.01 12.19
N LEU A 164 7.13 13.76 13.34
CA LEU A 164 6.07 14.65 13.85
C LEU A 164 6.61 15.98 14.38
N SER A 165 7.91 16.08 14.71
CA SER A 165 8.52 17.28 15.28
C SER A 165 9.37 18.10 14.30
N SER A 166 9.75 17.55 13.15
CA SER A 166 10.76 18.16 12.25
C SER A 166 10.21 18.88 11.02
N GLY A 167 8.88 18.94 10.83
CA GLY A 167 8.29 19.66 9.70
C GLY A 167 8.67 19.09 8.33
N VAL A 168 8.93 17.78 8.27
CA VAL A 168 9.31 17.07 7.04
C VAL A 168 8.21 17.21 5.99
N ALA A 169 8.61 17.36 4.73
CA ALA A 169 7.73 17.55 3.58
C ALA A 169 6.53 16.60 3.60
N THR A 170 5.38 17.14 3.99
CA THR A 170 4.08 16.49 3.81
C THR A 170 3.66 16.75 2.38
N ARG A 171 3.25 15.70 1.66
CA ARG A 171 2.46 15.83 0.42
C ARG A 171 1.10 15.20 0.62
N ARG A 172 0.11 15.63 -0.17
CA ARG A 172 -1.25 15.11 -0.11
C ARG A 172 -1.57 14.36 -1.39
N GLY A 173 -1.63 13.04 -1.27
CA GLY A 173 -2.41 12.23 -2.20
C GLY A 173 -3.89 12.29 -1.82
N HIS A 174 -4.73 11.74 -2.70
CA HIS A 174 -6.18 11.73 -2.51
C HIS A 174 -6.72 10.33 -2.72
N PHE A 175 -7.47 9.85 -1.73
CA PHE A 175 -8.35 8.71 -1.92
C PHE A 175 -9.60 9.13 -2.67
N LEU A 176 -10.18 8.18 -3.38
CA LEU A 176 -11.42 8.29 -4.13
C LEU A 176 -12.35 7.19 -3.68
N LEU A 177 -13.60 7.54 -3.39
CA LEU A 177 -14.68 6.55 -3.32
C LEU A 177 -15.25 6.37 -4.71
N VAL A 178 -15.12 5.17 -5.25
CA VAL A 178 -15.62 4.81 -6.58
C VAL A 178 -16.59 3.64 -6.49
N GLY A 179 -17.42 3.47 -7.51
CA GLY A 179 -18.33 2.33 -7.61
C GLY A 179 -19.05 2.26 -8.95
N PRO A 180 -20.02 1.35 -9.09
CA PRO A 180 -20.76 1.18 -10.35
C PRO A 180 -21.65 2.39 -10.66
N LYS A 181 -21.75 2.76 -11.94
CA LYS A 181 -22.65 3.81 -12.43
C LYS A 181 -24.13 3.58 -12.15
N SER A 182 -24.53 2.32 -12.03
CA SER A 182 -25.91 1.97 -11.65
C SER A 182 -26.27 2.44 -10.23
N ASN A 183 -25.28 2.82 -9.42
CA ASN A 183 -25.42 3.39 -8.08
C ASN A 183 -26.47 2.66 -7.21
N PRO A 184 -26.35 1.34 -7.00
CA PRO A 184 -27.34 0.56 -6.26
C PRO A 184 -27.43 0.92 -4.76
N ALA A 185 -26.50 1.72 -4.23
CA ALA A 185 -26.54 2.23 -2.86
C ALA A 185 -27.15 3.65 -2.77
N ALA A 186 -27.59 4.22 -3.89
CA ALA A 186 -28.20 5.54 -3.99
C ALA A 186 -27.36 6.66 -3.33
N LEU A 187 -26.07 6.66 -3.64
CA LEU A 187 -25.13 7.71 -3.22
C LEU A 187 -25.45 9.01 -3.93
N ASN A 188 -25.40 10.13 -3.21
CA ASN A 188 -25.59 11.47 -3.74
C ASN A 188 -24.29 12.26 -3.58
N ARG A 189 -23.65 12.59 -4.70
CA ARG A 189 -22.33 13.23 -4.75
C ARG A 189 -22.31 14.62 -4.09
N GLU A 190 -23.39 15.37 -4.26
CA GLU A 190 -23.50 16.75 -3.80
C GLU A 190 -23.90 16.84 -2.32
N LYS A 191 -24.74 15.91 -1.84
CA LYS A 191 -25.36 16.00 -0.52
C LYS A 191 -24.77 15.08 0.53
N ASP A 192 -24.24 13.92 0.12
CA ASP A 192 -23.70 12.97 1.08
C ASP A 192 -22.24 13.33 1.38
N ASP A 193 -21.89 13.37 2.66
CA ASP A 193 -20.50 13.29 3.10
C ASP A 193 -19.97 11.85 3.01
N VAL A 194 -18.66 11.68 3.20
CA VAL A 194 -17.99 10.37 3.08
C VAL A 194 -18.60 9.33 4.02
N LEU A 195 -18.89 9.71 5.26
CA LEU A 195 -19.41 8.77 6.27
C LEU A 195 -20.86 8.36 5.97
N THR A 196 -21.65 9.27 5.42
CA THR A 196 -23.01 9.01 4.93
C THR A 196 -22.98 8.03 3.76
N MET A 197 -22.05 8.20 2.82
CA MET A 197 -21.88 7.25 1.71
C MET A 197 -21.51 5.84 2.20
N PHE A 198 -20.56 5.72 3.12
CA PHE A 198 -20.20 4.42 3.73
C PHE A 198 -21.37 3.78 4.50
N SER A 199 -22.16 4.60 5.20
CA SER A 199 -23.37 4.14 5.89
C SER A 199 -24.44 3.63 4.91
N LYS A 200 -24.64 4.31 3.78
CA LYS A 200 -25.56 3.87 2.72
C LYS A 200 -25.12 2.57 2.07
N ILE A 201 -23.83 2.43 1.72
CA ILE A 201 -23.27 1.18 1.19
C ILE A 201 -23.50 0.03 2.17
N THR A 202 -23.23 0.25 3.45
CA THR A 202 -23.47 -0.74 4.51
C THR A 202 -24.95 -1.13 4.58
N ALA A 203 -25.86 -0.16 4.63
CA ALA A 203 -27.29 -0.42 4.76
C ALA A 203 -27.83 -1.19 3.55
N ALA A 204 -27.45 -0.79 2.34
CA ALA A 204 -27.86 -1.46 1.11
C ALA A 204 -27.26 -2.87 0.98
N GLY A 205 -25.97 -3.04 1.30
CA GLY A 205 -25.33 -4.36 1.31
C GLY A 205 -25.96 -5.32 2.31
N LYS A 206 -26.32 -4.86 3.50
CA LYS A 206 -27.07 -5.67 4.48
C LYS A 206 -28.46 -6.04 3.99
N ALA A 207 -29.18 -5.09 3.38
CA ALA A 207 -30.50 -5.33 2.83
C ALA A 207 -30.46 -6.38 1.72
N ASP A 208 -29.50 -6.29 0.81
CA ASP A 208 -29.33 -7.24 -0.30
C ASP A 208 -28.87 -8.62 0.17
N VAL A 209 -28.09 -8.71 1.25
CA VAL A 209 -27.76 -10.01 1.85
C VAL A 209 -28.99 -10.66 2.47
N ALA A 210 -29.89 -9.88 3.09
CA ALA A 210 -31.12 -10.39 3.68
C ALA A 210 -32.19 -10.72 2.62
N SER A 211 -32.26 -9.93 1.55
CA SER A 211 -33.20 -10.08 0.45
C SER A 211 -32.49 -9.79 -0.88
N PRO A 212 -31.90 -10.82 -1.52
CA PRO A 212 -31.15 -10.63 -2.75
C PRO A 212 -31.98 -10.02 -3.88
N PRO A 213 -31.47 -8.98 -4.57
CA PRO A 213 -32.18 -8.37 -5.70
C PRO A 213 -32.21 -9.32 -6.90
N THR A 214 -33.31 -9.27 -7.67
CA THR A 214 -33.50 -10.08 -8.89
C THR A 214 -33.21 -9.30 -10.18
N SER A 215 -33.23 -7.96 -10.13
CA SER A 215 -33.15 -7.07 -11.29
C SER A 215 -31.85 -6.26 -11.39
N ARG A 216 -30.96 -6.37 -10.38
CA ARG A 216 -29.66 -5.68 -10.35
C ARG A 216 -28.64 -6.50 -9.57
N SER A 217 -27.35 -6.17 -9.72
CA SER A 217 -26.30 -6.73 -8.88
C SER A 217 -26.48 -6.30 -7.41
N PRO A 218 -26.16 -7.19 -6.44
CA PRO A 218 -26.17 -6.85 -5.02
C PRO A 218 -25.08 -5.82 -4.70
N VAL A 219 -25.35 -4.94 -3.75
CA VAL A 219 -24.38 -3.97 -3.25
C VAL A 219 -23.26 -4.72 -2.53
N LYS A 220 -22.04 -4.50 -3.00
CA LYS A 220 -20.81 -4.98 -2.38
C LYS A 220 -19.75 -3.88 -2.32
N PHE A 221 -18.83 -4.03 -1.38
CA PHE A 221 -17.66 -3.21 -1.23
C PHE A 221 -16.40 -4.08 -1.30
N LEU A 222 -15.53 -3.82 -2.28
CA LEU A 222 -14.25 -4.51 -2.46
C LEU A 222 -13.20 -3.86 -1.58
N SER A 223 -12.63 -4.67 -0.68
CA SER A 223 -11.53 -4.34 0.20
C SER A 223 -10.28 -5.09 -0.24
N ARG A 224 -9.16 -4.38 -0.32
CA ARG A 224 -7.86 -5.02 -0.55
C ARG A 224 -7.43 -5.87 0.64
N PHE A 225 -7.86 -5.57 1.87
CA PHE A 225 -7.58 -6.41 3.04
C PHE A 225 -6.11 -6.84 3.21
N ASP A 226 -5.20 -5.96 2.83
CA ASP A 226 -3.76 -6.23 2.63
C ASP A 226 -2.87 -5.34 3.51
N LYS A 227 -3.45 -4.65 4.51
CA LYS A 227 -2.76 -3.68 5.38
C LYS A 227 -2.20 -2.44 4.66
N SER A 228 -2.50 -2.24 3.39
CA SER A 228 -2.14 -1.03 2.66
C SER A 228 -2.79 0.22 3.26
N ALA A 229 -2.28 1.41 2.88
CA ALA A 229 -2.91 2.68 3.28
C ALA A 229 -4.40 2.75 2.89
N THR A 230 -4.77 2.18 1.73
CA THR A 230 -6.17 2.05 1.30
C THR A 230 -6.98 1.18 2.27
N ASN A 231 -6.45 0.00 2.64
CA ASN A 231 -7.12 -0.89 3.56
C ASN A 231 -7.26 -0.29 4.98
N ILE A 232 -6.23 0.41 5.46
CA ILE A 232 -6.29 1.14 6.73
C ILE A 232 -7.37 2.21 6.66
N LYS A 233 -7.42 2.99 5.57
CA LYS A 233 -8.37 4.09 5.41
C LYS A 233 -9.81 3.62 5.31
N GLU A 234 -10.13 2.64 4.46
CA GLU A 234 -11.50 2.13 4.36
C GLU A 234 -11.96 1.50 5.69
N SER A 235 -11.04 0.83 6.41
CA SER A 235 -11.33 0.26 7.73
C SER A 235 -11.64 1.36 8.74
N GLU A 236 -10.86 2.44 8.76
CA GLU A 236 -11.11 3.64 9.58
C GLU A 236 -12.51 4.22 9.30
N LEU A 237 -12.88 4.35 8.02
CA LEU A 237 -14.17 4.90 7.59
C LEU A 237 -15.34 4.02 8.05
N PHE A 238 -15.26 2.69 7.88
CA PHE A 238 -16.28 1.79 8.40
C PHE A 238 -16.41 1.88 9.92
N ILE A 239 -15.30 1.90 10.66
CA ILE A 239 -15.31 2.03 12.12
C ILE A 239 -16.00 3.34 12.56
N LYS A 240 -15.74 4.46 11.87
CA LYS A 240 -16.39 5.75 12.16
C LYS A 240 -17.91 5.69 12.00
N THR A 241 -18.42 4.84 11.11
CA THR A 241 -19.87 4.57 10.95
C THR A 241 -20.41 3.51 11.93
N GLY A 242 -19.60 3.06 12.88
CA GLY A 242 -19.95 2.01 13.85
C GLY A 242 -20.02 0.61 13.23
N GLN A 243 -19.34 0.38 12.11
CA GLN A 243 -19.32 -0.91 11.41
C GLN A 243 -17.92 -1.54 11.48
N ALA A 244 -17.88 -2.87 11.59
CA ALA A 244 -16.67 -3.66 11.45
C ALA A 244 -16.96 -4.88 10.55
N PRO A 245 -17.02 -4.69 9.22
CA PRO A 245 -17.47 -5.73 8.28
C PRO A 245 -16.66 -7.03 8.32
N TRP A 246 -15.39 -6.96 8.71
CA TRP A 246 -14.45 -8.08 8.84
C TRP A 246 -14.50 -8.79 10.21
N ALA A 247 -15.35 -8.36 11.14
CA ALA A 247 -15.45 -8.97 12.47
C ALA A 247 -16.01 -10.40 12.42
N CYS A 248 -16.06 -11.08 13.58
CA CYS A 248 -16.48 -12.49 13.68
C CYS A 248 -17.81 -12.81 12.99
N ASN A 249 -18.76 -11.87 13.01
CA ASN A 249 -19.94 -11.95 12.16
C ASN A 249 -19.64 -11.29 10.81
N TYR A 250 -18.93 -12.03 9.96
CA TYR A 250 -18.42 -11.54 8.68
C TYR A 250 -19.55 -11.05 7.77
N SER A 251 -19.39 -9.83 7.27
CA SER A 251 -20.36 -9.20 6.36
C SER A 251 -20.14 -9.69 4.93
N LYS A 252 -21.07 -10.50 4.40
CA LYS A 252 -20.99 -11.08 3.04
C LYS A 252 -20.94 -10.04 1.89
N TRP A 253 -21.33 -8.79 2.15
CA TRP A 253 -21.23 -7.68 1.21
C TRP A 253 -19.83 -7.03 1.20
N TYR A 254 -18.93 -7.40 2.11
CA TYR A 254 -17.57 -6.88 2.22
C TYR A 254 -16.57 -7.85 1.58
N HIS A 255 -16.37 -7.70 0.27
CA HIS A 255 -15.58 -8.60 -0.55
C HIS A 255 -14.07 -8.39 -0.32
N LEU A 256 -13.37 -9.46 0.09
CA LEU A 256 -11.92 -9.44 0.30
C LEU A 256 -11.22 -9.82 -1.02
N TYR A 257 -10.38 -8.93 -1.53
CA TYR A 257 -9.60 -9.15 -2.76
C TYR A 257 -8.19 -8.56 -2.62
N PRO A 258 -7.25 -9.29 -1.99
CA PRO A 258 -5.92 -8.81 -1.64
C PRO A 258 -4.95 -8.78 -2.82
N GLU A 259 -5.20 -7.81 -3.70
CA GLU A 259 -4.38 -7.51 -4.86
C GLU A 259 -3.89 -6.06 -4.87
N PHE A 260 -2.94 -5.79 -5.76
CA PHE A 260 -2.39 -4.46 -5.98
C PHE A 260 -3.45 -3.44 -6.48
N PRO A 261 -3.20 -2.13 -6.34
CA PRO A 261 -4.22 -1.10 -6.54
C PRO A 261 -4.94 -1.17 -7.90
N GLU A 262 -4.21 -1.37 -8.99
CA GLU A 262 -4.78 -1.42 -10.35
C GLU A 262 -5.68 -2.65 -10.54
N GLN A 263 -5.21 -3.82 -10.13
CA GLN A 263 -5.93 -5.09 -10.21
C GLN A 263 -7.22 -5.03 -9.39
N ALA A 264 -7.15 -4.55 -8.15
CA ALA A 264 -8.30 -4.39 -7.28
C ALA A 264 -9.34 -3.43 -7.86
N LEU A 265 -8.91 -2.28 -8.39
CA LEU A 265 -9.80 -1.31 -9.02
C LEU A 265 -10.43 -1.84 -10.31
N ARG A 266 -9.68 -2.61 -11.10
CA ARG A 266 -10.21 -3.26 -12.30
C ARG A 266 -11.28 -4.30 -11.97
N VAL A 267 -11.04 -5.10 -10.94
CA VAL A 267 -12.00 -6.12 -10.50
C VAL A 267 -13.26 -5.49 -9.92
N SER A 268 -13.14 -4.43 -9.11
CA SER A 268 -14.34 -3.71 -8.62
C SER A 268 -15.17 -3.13 -9.77
N ALA A 269 -14.53 -2.59 -10.80
CA ALA A 269 -15.22 -2.13 -12.01
C ALA A 269 -15.98 -3.25 -12.73
N LEU A 270 -15.34 -4.40 -12.96
CA LEU A 270 -15.93 -5.54 -13.67
C LEU A 270 -17.07 -6.19 -12.90
N LEU A 271 -16.95 -6.26 -11.56
CA LEU A 271 -17.96 -6.85 -10.70
C LEU A 271 -19.08 -5.85 -10.34
N GLY A 272 -18.92 -4.57 -10.66
CA GLY A 272 -19.87 -3.53 -10.30
C GLY A 272 -19.95 -3.29 -8.80
N GLU A 273 -18.80 -3.23 -8.13
CA GLU A 273 -18.67 -3.08 -6.68
C GLU A 273 -18.12 -1.70 -6.31
N TYR A 274 -18.47 -1.20 -5.12
CA TYR A 274 -17.83 0.00 -4.58
C TYR A 274 -16.44 -0.35 -4.06
N THR A 275 -15.51 0.59 -4.09
CA THR A 275 -14.20 0.43 -3.43
C THR A 275 -13.59 1.78 -3.11
N LEU A 276 -12.64 1.78 -2.18
CA LEU A 276 -11.75 2.91 -1.97
C LEU A 276 -10.49 2.71 -2.83
N THR A 277 -10.09 3.72 -3.59
CA THR A 277 -8.87 3.69 -4.39
C THR A 277 -8.11 5.01 -4.23
N ASP A 278 -6.91 5.12 -4.80
CA ASP A 278 -6.19 6.39 -4.90
C ASP A 278 -6.21 6.91 -6.34
N ARG A 279 -6.01 8.22 -6.49
CA ARG A 279 -6.06 8.87 -7.79
C ARG A 279 -4.98 8.37 -8.78
N GLY A 280 -3.82 7.94 -8.29
CA GLY A 280 -2.77 7.39 -9.13
C GLY A 280 -3.16 6.06 -9.75
N ALA A 281 -3.77 5.17 -8.96
CA ALA A 281 -4.32 3.90 -9.45
C ALA A 281 -5.41 4.12 -10.50
N LEU A 282 -6.33 5.07 -10.29
CA LEU A 282 -7.35 5.41 -11.27
C LEU A 282 -6.76 5.92 -12.59
N LEU A 283 -5.82 6.88 -12.53
CA LEU A 283 -5.18 7.42 -13.74
C LEU A 283 -4.36 6.37 -14.50
N THR A 284 -3.72 5.45 -13.77
CA THR A 284 -2.99 4.32 -14.36
C THR A 284 -3.94 3.40 -15.12
N LEU A 285 -5.05 3.00 -14.48
CA LEU A 285 -6.05 2.13 -15.10
C LEU A 285 -6.67 2.76 -16.36
N VAL A 286 -7.01 4.06 -16.31
CA VAL A 286 -7.57 4.79 -17.46
C VAL A 286 -6.58 4.89 -18.62
N ASN A 287 -5.28 4.99 -18.33
CA ASN A 287 -4.26 5.09 -19.37
C ASN A 287 -3.93 3.74 -20.00
N ASN A 288 -3.76 2.68 -19.20
CA ASN A 288 -3.46 1.33 -19.69
C ASN A 288 -4.55 0.78 -20.64
N GLN A 289 -5.77 1.30 -20.50
CA GLN A 289 -6.87 1.00 -21.40
C GLN A 289 -6.73 1.67 -22.79
N LYS A 290 -6.13 2.87 -22.87
CA LYS A 290 -5.83 3.54 -24.15
C LYS A 290 -4.78 2.79 -24.95
N ASP A 291 -3.89 2.08 -24.26
CA ASP A 291 -2.80 1.31 -24.88
C ASP A 291 -3.22 -0.14 -25.24
N GLY A 292 -4.49 -0.51 -25.07
CA GLY A 292 -5.02 -1.82 -25.47
C GLY A 292 -4.53 -3.01 -24.62
N VAL A 293 -3.80 -2.76 -23.54
CA VAL A 293 -3.08 -3.79 -22.79
C VAL A 293 -4.01 -4.61 -21.88
N LEU A 294 -5.20 -4.11 -21.53
CA LEU A 294 -6.02 -4.70 -20.47
C LEU A 294 -7.53 -4.58 -20.70
N SER A 295 -8.09 -5.22 -21.73
CA SER A 295 -9.51 -5.60 -21.70
C SER A 295 -9.87 -6.79 -22.61
N PRO A 296 -10.35 -7.92 -22.06
CA PRO A 296 -11.11 -8.90 -22.84
C PRO A 296 -12.45 -8.36 -23.38
N THR A 297 -12.92 -7.21 -22.88
CA THR A 297 -14.27 -6.69 -23.15
C THR A 297 -14.30 -5.39 -23.94
N ASN A 298 -13.14 -4.76 -24.27
CA ASN A 298 -13.04 -3.44 -24.92
C ASN A 298 -13.80 -2.28 -24.22
N VAL A 299 -14.43 -2.52 -23.06
CA VAL A 299 -15.14 -1.50 -22.28
C VAL A 299 -14.18 -0.80 -21.35
N GLY A 300 -14.33 0.52 -21.24
CA GLY A 300 -13.47 1.31 -20.40
C GLY A 300 -13.73 1.30 -18.91
N ALA A 301 -12.68 1.45 -18.11
CA ALA A 301 -12.80 1.54 -16.65
C ALA A 301 -13.74 2.69 -16.24
N MET A 302 -13.65 3.85 -16.91
CA MET A 302 -14.57 4.99 -16.71
C MET A 302 -15.94 4.79 -17.37
N GLU A 303 -16.11 3.76 -18.20
CA GLU A 303 -17.43 3.37 -18.69
C GLU A 303 -18.19 2.57 -17.64
N LEU A 304 -17.47 1.83 -16.78
CA LEU A 304 -18.03 0.98 -15.72
C LEU A 304 -18.13 1.67 -14.36
N LEU A 305 -17.17 2.55 -14.04
CA LEU A 305 -17.07 3.22 -12.74
C LEU A 305 -17.57 4.66 -12.77
N GLU A 306 -18.03 5.10 -11.60
CA GLU A 306 -18.27 6.49 -11.24
C GLU A 306 -17.45 6.85 -9.99
N VAL A 307 -16.88 8.06 -9.98
CA VAL A 307 -16.25 8.65 -8.80
C VAL A 307 -17.33 9.36 -7.99
N PHE A 308 -17.67 8.83 -6.82
CA PHE A 308 -18.71 9.40 -5.96
C PHE A 308 -18.18 10.50 -5.04
N LYS A 309 -16.93 10.37 -4.60
CA LYS A 309 -16.24 11.42 -3.82
C LYS A 309 -14.74 11.38 -4.10
N ASP A 310 -14.17 12.56 -4.32
CA ASP A 310 -12.73 12.80 -4.45
C ASP A 310 -12.23 13.50 -3.18
N GLY A 311 -11.04 13.14 -2.68
CA GLY A 311 -10.43 13.82 -1.52
C GLY A 311 -10.17 15.32 -1.72
N ARG A 312 -10.26 15.82 -2.95
CA ARG A 312 -10.22 17.25 -3.29
C ARG A 312 -11.57 17.95 -3.18
N ASP A 313 -12.66 17.21 -3.07
CA ASP A 313 -13.99 17.79 -2.91
C ASP A 313 -14.10 18.53 -1.57
N GLU A 314 -14.90 19.59 -1.54
CA GLU A 314 -15.19 20.30 -0.29
C GLU A 314 -15.85 19.35 0.71
N GLY A 315 -15.33 19.33 1.95
CA GLY A 315 -15.84 18.45 3.00
C GLY A 315 -15.41 16.98 2.90
N ALA A 316 -14.42 16.65 2.05
CA ALA A 316 -13.90 15.29 1.89
C ALA A 316 -12.55 15.07 2.60
N GLN A 317 -12.27 15.78 3.69
CA GLN A 317 -10.97 15.76 4.37
C GLN A 317 -10.58 14.36 4.88
N GLU A 318 -11.55 13.49 5.15
CA GLU A 318 -11.32 12.10 5.55
C GLU A 318 -10.61 11.28 4.47
N LEU A 319 -10.72 11.69 3.20
CA LEU A 319 -10.11 11.05 2.04
C LEU A 319 -8.73 11.62 1.68
N LEU A 320 -8.17 12.50 2.50
CA LEU A 320 -6.78 12.92 2.33
C LEU A 320 -5.83 11.76 2.65
N LEU A 321 -4.84 11.56 1.79
CA LEU A 321 -3.74 10.61 1.96
C LEU A 321 -2.44 11.39 2.19
N PRO A 322 -2.16 11.81 3.44
CA PRO A 322 -0.90 12.47 3.74
C PRO A 322 0.24 11.48 3.58
N CYS A 323 1.34 11.94 3.01
CA CYS A 323 2.56 11.18 2.87
C CYS A 323 3.71 11.98 3.47
N HIS A 324 4.54 11.32 4.27
CA HIS A 324 5.69 11.89 4.96
C HIS A 324 6.95 11.17 4.49
N ALA A 325 8.06 11.91 4.36
CA ALA A 325 9.37 11.30 4.29
C ALA A 325 9.89 11.02 5.71
N LEU A 326 10.60 9.91 5.90
CA LEU A 326 11.16 9.53 7.20
C LEU A 326 12.66 9.30 7.05
N LEU A 327 13.46 9.77 8.00
CA LEU A 327 14.89 9.46 8.09
C LEU A 327 15.12 8.24 8.98
N GLY A 328 15.92 7.29 8.51
CA GLY A 328 16.34 6.15 9.33
C GLY A 328 17.31 6.58 10.43
N ALA A 329 17.17 6.03 11.63
CA ALA A 329 18.03 6.38 12.76
C ALA A 329 19.48 5.83 12.63
N LYS A 330 19.69 4.84 11.75
CA LYS A 330 20.97 4.16 11.54
C LYS A 330 21.53 4.34 10.12
N VAL A 331 21.30 5.51 9.51
CA VAL A 331 21.95 5.84 8.23
C VAL A 331 23.46 5.81 8.41
N ALA A 332 24.18 5.21 7.46
CA ALA A 332 25.64 5.16 7.49
C ALA A 332 26.20 6.58 7.53
N ALA A 333 27.21 6.84 8.38
CA ALA A 333 27.74 8.19 8.59
C ALA A 333 28.16 8.90 7.29
N LYS A 334 28.65 8.14 6.31
CA LYS A 334 29.05 8.65 4.98
C LYS A 334 27.89 9.08 4.08
N ASP A 335 26.65 8.73 4.40
CA ASP A 335 25.45 8.98 3.59
C ASP A 335 24.43 9.87 4.32
N LEU A 336 24.70 10.20 5.60
CA LEU A 336 23.79 10.97 6.44
C LEU A 336 23.61 12.40 5.92
N ASP A 337 24.70 13.04 5.49
CA ASP A 337 24.71 14.37 4.89
C ASP A 337 23.80 14.46 3.65
N ILE A 338 23.85 13.44 2.79
CA ILE A 338 23.01 13.34 1.60
C ILE A 338 21.54 13.12 1.98
N ALA A 339 21.28 12.27 2.97
CA ALA A 339 19.91 11.99 3.40
C ALA A 339 19.25 13.21 4.08
N GLU A 340 19.98 13.95 4.91
CA GLU A 340 19.51 15.20 5.51
C GLU A 340 19.31 16.29 4.46
N ALA A 341 20.25 16.44 3.51
CA ALA A 341 20.12 17.36 2.39
C ALA A 341 18.90 17.04 1.52
N PHE A 342 18.58 15.75 1.31
CA PHE A 342 17.39 15.34 0.59
C PHE A 342 16.11 15.78 1.31
N LEU A 343 16.03 15.57 2.63
CA LEU A 343 14.86 15.96 3.42
C LEU A 343 14.67 17.48 3.46
N ASP A 344 15.75 18.25 3.60
CA ASP A 344 15.70 19.71 3.47
C ASP A 344 15.23 20.11 2.08
N TRP A 345 15.85 19.56 1.03
CA TRP A 345 15.51 19.83 -0.36
C TRP A 345 14.05 19.50 -0.70
N LEU A 346 13.49 18.43 -0.13
CA LEU A 346 12.08 18.07 -0.31
C LEU A 346 11.12 19.18 0.16
N THR A 347 11.50 19.96 1.18
CA THR A 347 10.66 21.04 1.72
C THR A 347 10.81 22.37 0.99
N ARG A 348 11.85 22.52 0.17
CA ARG A 348 12.14 23.76 -0.56
C ARG A 348 11.14 24.00 -1.68
N PHE A 349 10.68 25.24 -1.80
CA PHE A 349 9.73 25.65 -2.84
C PHE A 349 10.28 25.43 -4.26
N ASP A 350 11.58 25.66 -4.47
CA ASP A 350 12.32 25.48 -5.72
C ASP A 350 12.93 24.07 -5.88
N GLY A 351 12.85 23.24 -4.84
CA GLY A 351 13.37 21.87 -4.82
C GLY A 351 12.26 20.82 -4.97
N GLY A 352 12.17 19.89 -4.02
CA GLY A 352 11.26 18.74 -4.14
C GLY A 352 9.78 19.12 -4.22
N ARG A 353 9.37 20.25 -3.64
CA ARG A 353 8.01 20.78 -3.79
C ARG A 353 7.69 21.19 -5.23
N LYS A 354 8.66 21.79 -5.94
CA LYS A 354 8.49 22.10 -7.37
C LYS A 354 8.22 20.83 -8.18
N VAL A 355 9.00 19.78 -7.94
CA VAL A 355 8.79 18.49 -8.59
C VAL A 355 7.39 17.97 -8.33
N VAL A 356 6.88 18.04 -7.10
CA VAL A 356 5.50 17.61 -6.77
C VAL A 356 4.45 18.41 -7.56
N ARG A 357 4.52 19.75 -7.56
CA ARG A 357 3.56 20.62 -8.27
C ARG A 357 3.53 20.38 -9.78
N GLU A 358 4.68 20.01 -10.35
CA GLU A 358 4.84 19.82 -11.78
C GLU A 358 4.70 18.34 -12.19
N PHE A 359 4.65 17.42 -11.23
CA PHE A 359 4.58 15.98 -11.50
C PHE A 359 3.22 15.61 -12.07
N LYS A 360 3.23 15.28 -13.37
CA LYS A 360 2.03 14.91 -14.11
C LYS A 360 2.01 13.42 -14.43
N LYS A 361 0.83 12.82 -14.27
CA LYS A 361 0.50 11.50 -14.82
C LYS A 361 -0.66 11.69 -15.78
N CYS A 362 -0.51 11.18 -17.00
CA CYS A 362 -1.56 11.29 -18.03
C CYS A 362 -1.97 12.75 -18.33
N GLY A 363 -1.04 13.71 -18.22
CA GLY A 363 -1.29 15.13 -18.45
C GLY A 363 -1.85 15.90 -17.25
N GLU A 364 -2.23 15.21 -16.16
CA GLU A 364 -2.79 15.83 -14.96
C GLU A 364 -1.80 15.82 -13.80
N VAL A 365 -1.76 16.91 -13.02
CA VAL A 365 -0.97 16.97 -11.78
C VAL A 365 -1.50 15.92 -10.81
N LEU A 366 -0.63 15.06 -10.29
CA LEU A 366 -1.05 13.89 -9.52
C LEU A 366 -1.23 14.18 -8.02
N TYR A 367 -0.38 15.04 -7.45
CA TYR A 367 -0.28 15.29 -6.01
C TYR A 367 -0.39 16.77 -5.70
N ASP A 368 -0.87 17.09 -4.50
CA ASP A 368 -0.89 18.45 -3.95
C ASP A 368 0.13 18.61 -2.81
N GLU A 369 0.42 19.86 -2.46
CA GLU A 369 1.30 20.24 -1.34
C GLU A 369 0.59 20.22 0.03
#